data_AF-A0A3R7U1N4-F1
#
_entry.id   AF-A0A3R7U1N4-F1
#
_cell.length_a   1.000
_cell.length_b   1.000
_cell.length_c   1.000
_cell.angle_alpha   90.00
_cell.angle_beta   90.00
_cell.angle_gamma   90.00
#
_symmetry.space_group_name_H-M   'P 1'
#
loop_
_entity.id
_entity.type
_entity.pdbx_description
1 polymer ?
#
loop_
_entity_poly.entity_id
_entity_poly.type
_entity_poly.pdbx_seq_one_letter_code
_entity_poly.pdbx_strand_id
1 'polypeptide(L)'
;QSNMAILHHNVTTHNIKLNGNKAEGETYIIAFHKVKDEAKGHDVLIGGRYFDKYEKRKGVWKFSKRVVDADWVYVNEPSEVNLEHPMIQGANIGTSDPTDPLYFHLKSFKRGLRT
;
A
#
# COMPACT_ATOMS: atom_id res chain seq x y z
N GLN A 1 -4.68 -10.40 -3.37
CA GLN A 1 -3.56 -10.02 -2.46
C GLN A 1 -3.29 -11.06 -1.35
N SER A 2 -3.97 -12.22 -1.31
CA SER A 2 -3.79 -13.26 -0.26
C SER A 2 -2.35 -13.78 -0.10
N ASN A 3 -1.53 -13.64 -1.15
CA ASN A 3 -0.16 -14.14 -1.18
C ASN A 3 0.89 -13.08 -0.80
N MET A 4 0.51 -11.97 -0.15
CA MET A 4 1.47 -10.95 0.32
C MET A 4 1.65 -11.06 1.84
N ALA A 5 2.88 -11.17 2.30
CA ALA A 5 3.25 -11.12 3.72
C ALA A 5 3.42 -9.68 4.20
N ILE A 6 4.06 -8.83 3.38
CA ILE A 6 4.23 -7.40 3.63
C ILE A 6 3.75 -6.66 2.38
N LEU A 7 2.99 -5.59 2.57
CA LEU A 7 2.52 -4.73 1.49
C LEU A 7 2.59 -3.27 1.95
N HIS A 8 3.36 -2.48 1.23
CA HIS A 8 3.56 -1.07 1.53
C HIS A 8 3.53 -0.27 0.23
N HIS A 9 2.63 0.71 0.13
CA HIS A 9 2.52 1.60 -1.02
C HIS A 9 2.72 3.05 -0.57
N ASN A 10 3.81 3.66 -1.04
CA ASN A 10 4.06 5.08 -0.84
C ASN A 10 3.47 5.83 -2.02
N VAL A 11 2.65 6.82 -1.71
CA VAL A 11 2.22 7.84 -2.67
C VAL A 11 3.26 8.94 -2.68
N THR A 12 3.73 9.31 -3.86
CA THR A 12 4.76 10.36 -4.03
C THR A 12 4.16 11.55 -4.76
N THR A 13 4.73 11.96 -5.91
CA THR A 13 4.22 13.06 -6.72
C THR A 13 2.82 12.74 -7.23
N HIS A 14 1.93 13.72 -7.13
CA HIS A 14 0.53 13.59 -7.52
C HIS A 14 0.08 14.79 -8.33
N ASN A 15 -0.34 14.55 -9.56
CA ASN A 15 -0.85 15.56 -10.49
C ASN A 15 -2.35 15.33 -10.68
N ILE A 16 -3.17 16.39 -10.53
CA ILE A 16 -4.63 16.31 -10.72
C ILE A 16 -5.08 17.38 -11.71
N LYS A 17 -5.89 16.98 -12.69
CA LYS A 17 -6.67 17.86 -13.56
C LYS A 17 -8.14 17.80 -13.17
N LEU A 18 -8.66 18.91 -12.64
CA LEU A 18 -10.08 19.05 -12.26
C LEU A 18 -10.93 19.49 -13.46
N ASN A 19 -12.12 18.91 -13.58
CA ASN A 19 -13.15 19.30 -14.55
C ASN A 19 -14.55 19.19 -13.89
N GLY A 20 -14.94 20.25 -13.18
CA GLY A 20 -16.20 20.29 -12.44
C GLY A 20 -16.28 19.18 -11.38
N ASN A 21 -17.23 18.26 -11.55
CA ASN A 21 -17.44 17.11 -10.66
C ASN A 21 -16.65 15.86 -11.09
N LYS A 22 -15.73 15.97 -12.05
CA LYS A 22 -14.82 14.90 -12.47
C LYS A 22 -13.37 15.37 -12.31
N ALA A 23 -12.45 14.43 -12.15
CA ALA A 23 -11.02 14.71 -12.22
C ALA A 23 -10.27 13.52 -12.81
N GLU A 24 -9.11 13.79 -13.38
CA GLU A 24 -8.14 12.78 -13.79
C GLU A 24 -6.83 13.07 -13.07
N GLY A 25 -6.14 12.03 -12.61
CA GLY A 25 -4.89 12.21 -11.88
C GLY A 25 -3.86 11.16 -12.22
N GLU A 26 -2.61 11.58 -12.18
CA GLU A 26 -1.44 10.71 -12.23
C GLU A 26 -0.79 10.72 -10.84
N THR A 27 -0.53 9.54 -10.30
CA THR A 27 0.18 9.37 -9.03
C THR A 27 1.38 8.51 -9.24
N TYR A 28 2.56 8.99 -8.91
CA TYR A 28 3.73 8.12 -8.85
C TYR A 28 3.76 7.36 -7.52
N ILE A 29 3.99 6.05 -7.58
CA ILE A 29 4.03 5.16 -6.42
C ILE A 29 5.37 4.46 -6.29
N ILE A 30 5.79 4.23 -5.05
CA ILE A 30 6.86 3.30 -4.70
C ILE A 30 6.25 2.23 -3.81
N ALA A 31 6.16 1.00 -4.30
CA ALA A 31 5.53 -0.11 -3.61
C ALA A 31 6.54 -1.20 -3.27
N PHE A 32 6.59 -1.59 -2.00
CA PHE A 32 7.33 -2.76 -1.54
C PHE A 32 6.38 -3.89 -1.18
N HIS A 33 6.71 -5.09 -1.65
CA HIS A 33 6.00 -6.32 -1.35
C HIS A 33 6.98 -7.38 -0.87
N LYS A 34 6.62 -8.11 0.20
CA LYS A 34 7.15 -9.45 0.45
C LYS A 34 6.09 -10.45 0.04
N VAL A 35 6.35 -11.21 -1.01
CA VAL A 35 5.45 -12.25 -1.53
C VAL A 35 5.67 -13.54 -0.73
N LYS A 36 4.58 -14.23 -0.39
CA LYS A 36 4.62 -15.56 0.23
C LYS A 36 4.84 -16.61 -0.85
N ASP A 37 5.82 -17.50 -0.66
CA ASP A 37 5.98 -18.74 -1.42
C ASP A 37 6.26 -19.91 -0.45
N GLU A 38 6.40 -21.14 -0.98
CA GLU A 38 6.70 -22.35 -0.18
C GLU A 38 8.13 -22.34 0.43
N ALA A 39 9.01 -21.46 -0.05
CA ALA A 39 10.35 -21.20 0.46
C ALA A 39 10.35 -19.94 1.35
N LYS A 40 11.42 -19.12 1.32
CA LYS A 40 11.54 -17.91 2.16
C LYS A 40 10.73 -16.70 1.65
N GLY A 41 9.96 -16.84 0.57
CA GLY A 41 9.36 -15.73 -0.15
C GLY A 41 10.37 -14.98 -1.03
N HIS A 42 9.89 -13.99 -1.77
CA HIS A 42 10.71 -13.02 -2.50
C HIS A 42 10.19 -11.59 -2.26
N ASP A 43 11.09 -10.63 -2.41
CA ASP A 43 10.81 -9.21 -2.28
C ASP A 43 10.65 -8.57 -3.64
N VAL A 44 9.71 -7.63 -3.76
CA VAL A 44 9.48 -6.86 -4.97
C VAL A 44 9.35 -5.39 -4.59
N LEU A 45 10.29 -4.57 -5.06
CA LEU A 45 10.20 -3.11 -5.02
C LEU A 45 9.81 -2.62 -6.41
N ILE A 46 8.72 -1.87 -6.50
CA ILE A 46 8.14 -1.39 -7.75
C ILE A 46 8.09 0.13 -7.71
N GLY A 47 8.53 0.77 -8.79
CA GLY A 47 8.14 2.14 -9.11
C GLY A 47 7.15 2.13 -10.26
N GLY A 48 6.11 2.95 -10.15
CA GLY A 48 5.06 2.95 -11.15
C GLY A 48 4.10 4.12 -11.00
N ARG A 49 3.04 4.07 -11.79
CA ARG A 49 2.04 5.13 -11.86
C ARG A 49 0.64 4.58 -11.72
N TYR A 50 -0.18 5.29 -10.94
CA TYR A 50 -1.62 5.16 -10.98
C TYR A 50 -2.21 6.24 -11.87
N PHE A 51 -3.02 5.83 -12.83
CA PHE A 51 -3.87 6.72 -13.61
C PHE A 51 -5.30 6.61 -13.11
N ASP A 52 -5.70 7.62 -12.36
CA ASP A 52 -6.95 7.66 -11.65
C ASP A 52 -7.97 8.52 -12.36
N LYS A 53 -9.22 8.05 -12.37
CA LYS A 53 -10.38 8.88 -12.63
C LYS A 53 -11.16 9.04 -11.33
N TYR A 54 -11.59 10.26 -11.08
CA TYR A 54 -12.36 10.64 -9.89
C TYR A 54 -13.70 11.21 -10.28
N GLU A 55 -14.69 11.01 -9.41
CA GLU A 55 -16.01 11.59 -9.55
C GLU A 55 -16.53 12.07 -8.20
N LYS A 56 -17.05 13.30 -8.16
CA LYS A 56 -17.71 13.86 -6.99
C LYS A 56 -19.18 13.47 -6.99
N ARG A 57 -19.55 12.53 -6.12
CA ARG A 57 -20.91 11.99 -5.98
C ARG A 57 -21.50 12.47 -4.66
N LYS A 58 -22.63 13.17 -4.71
CA LYS A 58 -23.30 13.74 -3.51
C LYS A 58 -22.33 14.54 -2.63
N GLY A 59 -21.49 15.36 -3.25
CA GLY A 59 -20.50 16.19 -2.55
C GLY A 59 -19.18 15.49 -2.17
N VAL A 60 -19.06 14.17 -2.34
CA VAL A 60 -17.88 13.39 -1.92
C VAL A 60 -17.11 12.87 -3.13
N TRP A 61 -15.80 13.10 -3.17
CA TRP A 61 -14.92 12.55 -4.20
C TRP A 61 -14.66 11.05 -3.96
N LYS A 62 -14.76 10.26 -5.03
CA LYS A 62 -14.45 8.82 -5.03
C LYS A 62 -13.64 8.48 -6.27
N PHE A 63 -12.81 7.44 -6.18
CA PHE A 63 -12.25 6.80 -7.37
C PHE A 63 -13.37 6.18 -8.20
N SER A 64 -13.42 6.49 -9.48
CA SER A 64 -14.31 5.86 -10.46
C SER A 64 -13.58 4.83 -11.31
N LYS A 65 -12.27 4.99 -11.50
CA LYS A 65 -11.38 4.02 -12.15
C LYS A 65 -9.94 4.24 -11.65
N ARG A 66 -9.18 3.15 -11.57
CA ARG A 66 -7.72 3.16 -11.43
C ARG A 66 -7.12 2.22 -12.46
N VAL A 67 -6.10 2.68 -13.17
CA VAL A 67 -5.19 1.86 -13.98
C VAL A 67 -3.82 1.93 -13.33
N VAL A 68 -3.06 0.86 -13.41
CA VAL A 68 -1.75 0.74 -12.78
C VAL A 68 -0.71 0.38 -13.83
N ASP A 69 0.34 1.18 -13.89
CA ASP A 69 1.52 0.92 -14.70
C ASP A 69 2.72 0.69 -13.77
N ALA A 70 3.57 -0.27 -14.13
CA ALA A 70 4.88 -0.45 -13.52
C ALA A 70 5.92 0.15 -14.47
N ASP A 71 6.66 1.14 -14.00
CA ASP A 71 7.73 1.76 -14.78
C ASP A 71 9.05 1.01 -14.60
N TRP A 72 9.27 0.43 -13.42
CA TRP A 72 10.40 -0.44 -13.13
C TRP A 72 10.10 -1.38 -11.95
N VAL A 73 10.89 -2.45 -11.86
CA VAL A 73 10.82 -3.43 -10.78
C VAL A 73 12.22 -3.87 -10.37
N TYR A 74 12.42 -4.03 -9.07
CA TYR A 74 13.57 -4.69 -8.47
C TYR A 74 13.08 -5.89 -7.67
N VAL A 75 13.73 -7.04 -7.84
CA VAL A 75 13.35 -8.30 -7.20
C VAL A 75 14.53 -8.83 -6.40
N ASN A 76 14.23 -9.35 -5.20
CA ASN A 76 15.19 -10.14 -4.43
C ASN A 76 14.58 -11.50 -4.09
N GLU A 77 15.23 -12.57 -4.53
CA GLU A 77 14.77 -13.95 -4.33
C GLU A 77 15.98 -14.82 -3.91
N PRO A 78 16.00 -15.35 -2.67
CA PRO A 78 14.95 -15.27 -1.65
C PRO A 78 14.82 -13.86 -1.04
N SER A 79 13.75 -13.62 -0.29
CA SER A 79 13.53 -12.37 0.44
C SER A 79 14.60 -12.10 1.50
N GLU A 80 15.00 -10.83 1.62
CA GLU A 80 15.98 -10.31 2.58
C GLU A 80 15.33 -9.58 3.76
N VAL A 81 13.99 -9.57 3.82
CA VAL A 81 13.27 -9.03 4.97
C VAL A 81 13.69 -9.78 6.24
N ASN A 82 14.33 -9.05 7.16
CA ASN A 82 14.74 -9.56 8.46
C ASN A 82 13.95 -8.85 9.58
N LEU A 83 12.90 -9.50 10.07
CA LEU A 83 12.08 -9.00 11.18
C LEU A 83 12.74 -9.17 12.56
N GLU A 84 13.91 -9.78 12.62
CA GLU A 84 14.70 -9.99 13.84
C GLU A 84 15.95 -9.09 13.88
N HIS A 85 16.08 -8.16 12.91
CA HIS A 85 17.27 -7.31 12.81
C HIS A 85 17.46 -6.45 14.08
N PRO A 86 18.68 -6.32 14.64
CA PRO A 86 18.91 -5.59 15.90
C PRO A 86 18.39 -4.15 15.92
N MET A 87 18.37 -3.46 14.77
CA MET A 87 17.84 -2.10 14.65
C MET A 87 16.36 -1.97 15.00
N ILE A 88 15.58 -3.04 14.93
CA ILE A 88 14.15 -3.05 15.28
C ILE A 88 13.88 -3.85 16.56
N GLN A 89 14.94 -4.26 17.28
CA GLN A 89 14.80 -5.01 18.52
C GLN A 89 14.01 -4.19 19.55
N GLY A 90 12.98 -4.80 20.15
CA GLY A 90 12.09 -4.16 21.11
C GLY A 90 10.94 -3.36 20.49
N ALA A 91 10.91 -3.20 19.16
CA ALA A 91 9.74 -2.66 18.48
C ALA A 91 8.64 -3.72 18.32
N ASN A 92 7.38 -3.29 18.34
CA ASN A 92 6.28 -4.16 17.93
C ASN A 92 6.30 -4.34 16.40
N ILE A 93 6.03 -5.57 15.94
CA ILE A 93 5.85 -5.87 14.52
C ILE A 93 4.38 -5.70 14.14
N GLY A 94 4.10 -4.91 13.10
CA GLY A 94 2.75 -4.72 12.58
C GLY A 94 2.20 -5.98 11.92
N THR A 95 0.88 -6.19 12.00
CA THR A 95 0.18 -7.30 11.36
C THR A 95 -0.98 -6.81 10.52
N SER A 96 -1.38 -7.59 9.53
CA SER A 96 -2.51 -7.23 8.68
C SER A 96 -3.86 -7.64 9.27
N ASP A 97 -3.95 -8.14 10.50
CA ASP A 97 -5.13 -8.77 11.11
C ASP A 97 -5.57 -8.01 12.40
N PRO A 98 -6.56 -8.50 13.17
CA PRO A 98 -6.99 -7.82 14.40
C PRO A 98 -5.95 -7.80 15.54
N THR A 99 -4.83 -8.52 15.42
CA THR A 99 -3.77 -8.52 16.46
C THR A 99 -2.74 -7.41 16.25
N ASP A 100 -2.95 -6.52 15.28
CA ASP A 100 -2.02 -5.42 15.02
C ASP A 100 -1.88 -4.53 16.28
N PRO A 101 -0.65 -4.16 16.68
CA PRO A 101 -0.39 -3.30 17.83
C PRO A 101 -1.19 -1.99 17.84
N LEU A 102 -1.56 -1.46 16.67
CA LEU A 102 -2.45 -0.31 16.50
C LEU A 102 -3.70 -0.40 17.38
N TYR A 103 -4.37 -1.55 17.40
CA TYR A 103 -5.65 -1.69 18.09
C TYR A 103 -5.50 -1.75 19.61
N PHE A 104 -4.31 -2.12 20.11
CA PHE A 104 -4.01 -2.04 21.53
C PHE A 104 -3.73 -0.60 21.98
N HIS A 105 -3.01 0.17 21.16
CA HIS A 105 -2.58 1.52 21.51
C HIS A 105 -3.60 2.62 21.17
N LEU A 106 -4.33 2.49 20.04
CA LEU A 106 -5.27 3.51 19.54
C LEU A 106 -6.72 3.02 19.61
N LYS A 107 -7.35 3.23 20.78
CA LYS A 107 -8.70 2.71 21.10
C LYS A 107 -9.84 3.20 20.19
N SER A 108 -9.65 4.32 19.49
CA SER A 108 -10.64 4.84 18.53
C SER A 108 -10.63 4.09 17.20
N PHE A 109 -9.54 3.39 16.87
CA PHE A 109 -9.42 2.64 15.63
C PHE A 109 -10.11 1.30 15.79
N LYS A 110 -11.02 0.98 14.86
CA LYS A 110 -11.69 -0.31 14.80
C LYS A 110 -11.57 -0.89 13.40
N ARG A 111 -11.10 -2.13 13.31
CA ARG A 111 -10.98 -2.83 12.04
C ARG A 111 -12.34 -2.98 11.36
N GLY A 112 -12.41 -2.75 10.05
CA GLY A 112 -13.60 -3.02 9.23
C GLY A 112 -14.72 -1.97 9.32
N LEU A 113 -14.67 -1.04 10.27
CA LEU A 113 -15.61 0.08 10.33
C LEU A 113 -15.09 1.21 9.44
N ARG A 114 -15.75 1.43 8.29
CA ARG A 114 -15.54 2.61 7.46
C ARG A 114 -16.55 3.67 7.88
N THR A 115 -16.06 4.80 8.41
CA THR A 115 -16.85 6.03 8.63
C THR A 115 -17.20 6.69 7.32
#